data_AF-W3V5F4-F1
#
_entry.id   AF-W3V5F4-F1
#
_cell.length_a   1.000
_cell.length_b   1.000
_cell.length_c   1.000
_cell.angle_alpha   90.00
_cell.angle_beta   90.00
_cell.angle_gamma   90.00
#
_symmetry.space_group_name_H-M   'P 1'
#
loop_
_entity.id
_entity.type
_entity.pdbx_description
1 polymer ?
#
loop_
_entity_poly.entity_id
_entity_poly.type
_entity_poly.pdbx_seq_one_letter_code
_entity_poly.pdbx_strand_id
1 'polypeptide(L)' 'MLMAIISILMKIVMHIIQGIIGGVSVFSVMGLVYFTLMSTLENRYQYAIVAGTCLAFSAFIFYITEKIKEKCQLFQ' A
#
# COMPACT_ATOMS: atom_id res chain seq x y z
N MET A 1 18.06 -3.25 26.73
CA MET A 1 18.05 -1.95 26.03
C MET A 1 18.11 -2.09 24.52
N LEU A 2 19.05 -2.87 23.95
CA LEU A 2 19.17 -3.08 22.50
C LEU A 2 17.86 -3.56 21.84
N MET A 3 17.18 -4.56 22.43
CA MET A 3 15.88 -5.06 21.94
C MET A 3 14.77 -4.01 21.95
N ALA A 4 14.75 -3.10 22.94
CA ALA A 4 13.74 -2.04 23.03
C ALA A 4 13.92 -1.00 21.91
N ILE A 5 15.16 -0.68 21.56
CA ILE A 5 15.50 0.23 20.46
C ILE A 5 15.07 -0.39 19.13
N ILE A 6 15.32 -1.69 18.93
CA ILE A 6 14.94 -2.42 17.71
C ILE A 6 13.41 -2.48 17.57
N SER A 7 12.67 -2.70 18.66
CA SER A 7 11.20 -2.68 18.67
C SER A 7 10.62 -1.30 18.27
N ILE A 8 11.18 -0.22 18.81
CA ILE A 8 10.75 1.15 18.46
C ILE A 8 11.05 1.44 16.98
N LEU A 9 12.23 1.05 16.50
CA LEU A 9 12.61 1.21 15.09
C LEU A 9 11.64 0.46 14.16
N MET A 10 11.27 -0.78 14.50
CA MET A 10 10.30 -1.57 13.73
C MET A 10 8.93 -0.89 13.66
N LYS A 11 8.44 -0.32 14.77
CA LYS A 11 7.16 0.42 14.77
C LYS A 11 7.20 1.62 13.83
N ILE A 12 8.29 2.39 13.84
CA ILE A 12 8.45 3.56 12.97
C ILE A 12 8.46 3.15 11.49
N VAL A 13 9.27 2.14 11.14
CA VAL A 13 9.33 1.61 9.76
C VAL A 13 7.96 1.14 9.29
N MET A 14 7.21 0.48 10.18
CA MET A 14 5.89 -0.02 9.84
C MET A 14 4.88 1.09 9.54
N HIS A 15 4.89 2.17 10.34
CA HIS A 15 4.04 3.33 10.09
C HIS A 15 4.40 4.05 8.80
N ILE A 16 5.69 4.14 8.46
CA ILE A 16 6.16 4.71 7.19
C ILE A 16 5.64 3.88 6.01
N ILE A 17 5.75 2.55 6.08
CA ILE A 17 5.25 1.65 5.03
C ILE A 17 3.73 1.77 4.87
N GLN A 18 2.98 1.80 5.98
CA GLN A 18 1.53 2.01 5.93
C GLN A 18 1.16 3.37 5.30
N GLY A 19 1.90 4.43 5.61
CA GLY A 19 1.72 5.75 5.01
C GLY A 19 1.96 5.74 3.49
N ILE A 20 3.01 5.06 3.02
CA ILE A 20 3.32 4.92 1.60
C ILE A 20 2.21 4.14 0.88
N ILE A 21 1.73 3.04 1.46
CA ILE A 21 0.64 2.24 0.88
C ILE A 21 -0.65 3.08 0.79
N GLY A 22 -0.99 3.82 1.84
CA GLY A 22 -2.12 4.74 1.84
C GLY A 22 -2.01 5.81 0.74
N GLY A 23 -0.82 6.42 0.59
CA GLY A 23 -0.57 7.41 -0.45
C GLY A 23 -0.70 6.82 -1.87
N VAL A 24 -0.04 5.69 -2.13
CA VAL A 24 -0.05 5.03 -3.46
C VAL A 24 -1.44 4.56 -3.83
N SER A 25 -2.21 4.00 -2.89
CA SER A 25 -3.58 3.55 -3.14
C SER A 25 -4.51 4.71 -3.49
N VAL A 26 -4.49 5.81 -2.73
CA VAL A 26 -5.30 7.01 -3.03
C VAL A 26 -4.92 7.61 -4.38
N PHE A 27 -3.62 7.71 -4.68
CA PHE A 27 -3.14 8.24 -5.95
C PHE A 27 -3.56 7.36 -7.13
N SER A 28 -3.58 6.03 -6.95
CA SER A 28 -4.04 5.08 -7.95
C SER A 28 -5.54 5.19 -8.21
N VAL A 29 -6.37 5.35 -7.18
CA VAL A 29 -7.83 5.58 -7.33
C VAL A 29 -8.11 6.93 -7.99
N MET A 30 -7.43 8.00 -7.56
CA MET A 30 -7.58 9.32 -8.18
C MET A 30 -7.17 9.31 -9.65
N GLY A 31 -6.03 8.68 -9.97
CA GLY A 31 -5.59 8.48 -11.35
C GLY A 31 -6.61 7.70 -12.16
N LEU A 32 -7.13 6.60 -11.62
CA LEU A 32 -8.18 5.81 -12.26
C LEU A 32 -9.40 6.66 -12.59
N VAL A 33 -9.95 7.39 -11.62
CA VAL A 33 -11.14 8.24 -11.80
C VAL A 33 -10.87 9.31 -12.84
N TYR A 34 -9.75 10.02 -12.75
CA TYR A 34 -9.39 11.11 -13.65
C TYR A 34 -9.19 10.62 -15.10
N PHE A 35 -8.43 9.55 -15.31
CA PHE A 35 -8.20 8.98 -16.64
C PHE A 35 -9.45 8.31 -17.22
N THR A 36 -10.32 7.74 -16.38
CA THR A 36 -11.60 7.17 -16.85
C THR A 36 -12.57 8.25 -17.31
N LEU A 37 -12.62 9.40 -16.62
CA LEU A 37 -13.43 10.56 -17.01
C LEU A 37 -12.94 11.19 -18.33
N MET A 38 -11.63 11.28 -18.54
CA MET A 38 -11.04 12.04 -19.64
C MET A 38 -10.77 11.25 -20.93
N SER A 39 -10.78 9.91 -20.90
CA SER A 39 -10.36 9.07 -22.05
C SER A 39 -11.51 8.45 -22.86
N THR A 40 -11.24 8.19 -24.15
CA THR A 40 -12.08 7.39 -25.06
C THR A 40 -12.15 5.91 -24.62
N LEU A 41 -13.25 5.23 -24.95
CA LEU A 41 -13.62 3.88 -24.47
C LEU A 41 -12.50 2.83 -24.48
N GLU A 42 -11.63 2.85 -25.49
CA GLU A 42 -10.54 1.89 -25.66
C GLU A 42 -9.42 2.05 -24.62
N ASN A 43 -9.08 3.30 -24.28
CA ASN A 43 -8.05 3.61 -23.30
C ASN A 43 -8.52 3.36 -21.86
N ARG A 44 -9.82 3.51 -21.59
CA ARG A 44 -10.41 3.32 -20.24
C ARG A 44 -10.10 1.94 -19.66
N TYR A 45 -10.18 0.88 -20.46
CA TYR A 45 -9.90 -0.48 -20.00
C TYR A 45 -8.44 -0.68 -19.61
N GLN A 46 -7.51 -0.10 -20.38
CA GLN A 46 -6.08 -0.18 -20.06
C GLN A 46 -5.76 0.54 -18.74
N TYR A 47 -6.32 1.75 -18.53
CA TYR A 47 -6.17 2.46 -17.26
C TYR A 47 -6.85 1.74 -16.08
N ALA A 48 -8.02 1.12 -16.32
CA ALA A 48 -8.70 0.29 -15.34
C ALA A 48 -7.86 -0.90 -14.87
N ILE A 49 -7.23 -1.60 -15.80
CA ILE A 49 -6.34 -2.73 -15.50
C ILE A 49 -5.11 -2.26 -14.72
N VAL A 50 -4.47 -1.16 -15.13
CA VAL A 50 -3.27 -0.64 -14.46
C VAL A 50 -3.57 -0.22 -13.02
N ALA A 51 -4.66 0.54 -12.79
CA ALA A 51 -5.01 0.97 -11.44
C ALA A 51 -5.51 -0.19 -10.58
N GLY A 52 -6.28 -1.13 -11.15
CA GLY A 52 -6.68 -2.35 -10.47
C GLY A 52 -5.47 -3.19 -10.02
N THR A 53 -4.44 -3.28 -10.86
CA THR A 53 -3.19 -3.98 -10.53
C THR A 53 -2.42 -3.25 -9.41
N CYS A 54 -2.34 -1.92 -9.46
CA CYS A 54 -1.73 -1.12 -8.38
C CYS A 54 -2.46 -1.26 -7.05
N LEU A 55 -3.80 -1.32 -7.07
CA LEU A 55 -4.62 -1.54 -5.87
C LEU A 55 -4.39 -2.94 -5.29
N ALA A 56 -4.40 -3.97 -6.14
CA ALA A 56 -4.13 -5.34 -5.72
C ALA A 56 -2.72 -5.48 -5.11
N PHE A 57 -1.72 -4.84 -5.73
CA PHE A 57 -0.34 -4.84 -5.23
C PHE A 57 -0.22 -4.10 -3.89
N SER A 58 -0.90 -2.95 -3.75
CA SER A 58 -0.96 -2.19 -2.49
C SER A 58 -1.60 -3.00 -1.36
N ALA A 59 -2.70 -3.69 -1.65
CA ALA A 59 -3.37 -4.58 -0.70
C ALA A 59 -2.49 -5.77 -0.30
N PHE A 60 -1.74 -6.34 -1.24
CA PHE A 60 -0.81 -7.42 -0.97
C PHE A 60 0.35 -6.99 -0.06
N ILE A 61 0.96 -5.82 -0.32
CA ILE A 61 2.01 -5.28 0.55
C ILE A 61 1.42 -4.96 1.94
N PHE A 62 0.20 -4.41 2.00
CA PHE A 62 -0.48 -4.16 3.27
C PHE A 62 -0.66 -5.44 4.08
N TYR A 63 -1.16 -6.51 3.45
CA TYR A 63 -1.37 -7.80 4.10
C TYR A 63 -0.06 -8.40 4.62
N ILE A 64 1.02 -8.37 3.83
CA ILE A 64 2.34 -8.85 4.28
C ILE A 64 2.83 -8.01 5.47
N THR A 65 2.69 -6.68 5.39
CA THR A 65 3.12 -5.76 6.46
C THR A 65 2.36 -6.05 7.75
N GLU A 66 1.04 -6.27 7.67
CA GLU A 66 0.21 -6.62 8.81
C GLU A 66 0.60 -7.99 9.40
N LYS A 67 0.87 -9.00 8.56
CA LYS A 67 1.35 -10.31 9.02
C LYS A 67 2.73 -10.26 9.68
N ILE A 68 3.62 -9.41 9.20
CA ILE A 68 4.93 -9.18 9.83
C ILE A 68 4.74 -8.52 11.20
N LYS A 69 3.82 -7.56 11.34
CA LYS A 69 3.48 -6.96 12.64
C LYS A 69 2.96 -7.97 13.63
N GLU A 70 2.04 -8.82 13.19
CA GLU A 70 1.45 -9.88 14.01
C GLU A 70 2.54 -10.80 14.56
N LYS A 71 3.49 -11.22 13.69
CA LYS A 71 4.66 -11.99 14.14
C LYS A 71 5.59 -11.19 15.05
N CYS A 72 5.92 -9.95 14.73
CA CYS A 72 6.79 -9.12 15.56
C CYS A 72 6.22 -8.83 16.95
N GLN A 73 4.90 -8.65 17.08
CA GLN A 73 4.25 -8.54 18.40
C GLN A 73 4.28 -9.85 19.18
N LEU A 74 4.27 -11.00 18.49
CA LEU A 74 4.39 -12.33 19.11
C LEU A 74 5.82 -12.62 19.61
N PHE A 75 6.82 -11.93 19.05
CA PHE A 75 8.24 -12.04 19.41
C PHE A 75 8.71 -10.97 20.42
N GLN A 76 7.85 -10.03 20.81
CA GLN A 76 8.12 -8.98 21.80
C GLN A 76 7.55 -9.37 23.17
#